data_AF-A0A846BHN8-F1
#
_entry.id   AF-A0A846BHN8-F1
#
_cell.length_a   1.000
_cell.length_b   1.000
_cell.length_c   1.000
_cell.angle_alpha   90.00
_cell.angle_beta   90.00
_cell.angle_gamma   90.00
#
_symmetry.space_group_name_H-M   'P 1'
#
loop_
_entity.id
_entity.type
_entity.pdbx_description
1 polymer ?
#
loop_
_entity_poly.entity_id
_entity_poly.type
_entity_poly.pdbx_seq_one_letter_code
_entity_poly.pdbx_strand_id
1 'polypeptide(L)' 'MAEYQKIEYRIGKDGKITETVINATGTGCTDTTSEIEKALGEIDERELLPEYYEGDENITTASTESISQI' A
#
# COMPACT_ATOMS: atom_id res chain seq x y z
N MET A 1 8.44 17.56 2.66
CA MET A 1 8.00 17.82 1.26
C MET A 1 6.78 16.93 1.05
N ALA A 2 5.69 17.43 0.47
CA ALA A 2 4.51 16.60 0.26
C ALA A 2 4.79 15.59 -0.86
N GLU A 3 4.59 14.31 -0.58
CA GLU A 3 4.68 13.25 -1.58
C GLU A 3 3.37 13.23 -2.37
N TYR A 4 3.47 13.36 -3.70
CA TYR A 4 2.31 13.37 -4.58
C TYR A 4 2.00 11.95 -5.04
N GLN A 5 0.89 11.41 -4.56
CA GLN A 5 0.36 10.13 -5.02
C GLN A 5 -0.59 10.36 -6.19
N LYS A 6 -0.52 9.49 -7.19
CA LYS A 6 -1.44 9.48 -8.33
C LYS A 6 -2.15 8.15 -8.37
N ILE A 7 -3.47 8.17 -8.50
CA ILE A 7 -4.27 6.96 -8.69
C ILE A 7 -4.85 7.00 -10.11
N GLU A 8 -4.62 5.94 -10.87
CA GLU A 8 -5.18 5.73 -12.20
C GLU A 8 -6.32 4.72 -12.13
N TYR A 9 -7.51 5.14 -12.57
CA TYR A 9 -8.68 4.28 -12.68
C TYR A 9 -8.95 3.94 -14.14
N ARG A 10 -9.07 2.64 -14.44
CA ARG A 10 -9.44 2.13 -15.75
C ARG A 10 -10.74 1.35 -15.65
N ILE A 11 -11.74 1.75 -16.42
CA ILE A 11 -13.04 1.08 -16.48
C ILE A 11 -13.08 0.21 -17.73
N GLY A 12 -13.17 -1.10 -17.55
CA GLY A 12 -13.33 -2.09 -18.60
C GLY A 12 -14.72 -2.03 -19.25
N LYS A 13 -14.85 -2.59 -20.46
CA LYS A 13 -16.15 -2.69 -21.16
C LYS A 13 -17.14 -3.63 -20.46
N ASP A 14 -16.60 -4.55 -19.69
CA ASP A 14 -17.28 -5.47 -18.79
C ASP A 14 -17.69 -4.82 -17.46
N GLY A 15 -17.29 -3.56 -17.22
CA GLY A 15 -17.62 -2.83 -16.01
C GLY A 15 -16.65 -3.05 -14.85
N LYS A 16 -15.62 -3.91 -14.99
CA LYS A 16 -14.56 -4.02 -13.98
C LYS A 16 -13.74 -2.73 -13.93
N ILE A 17 -13.42 -2.32 -12.70
CA ILE A 17 -12.56 -1.17 -12.42
C ILE A 17 -11.20 -1.71 -12.02
N THR A 18 -10.16 -1.27 -12.70
CA THR A 18 -8.77 -1.51 -12.32
C THR A 18 -8.20 -0.22 -11.74
N GLU A 19 -7.60 -0.31 -10.57
CA GLU A 19 -6.96 0.80 -9.88
C GLU A 19 -5.44 0.57 -9.85
N THR A 20 -4.67 1.60 -10.22
CA THR A 20 -3.21 1.57 -10.17
C THR A 20 -2.70 2.79 -9.40
N VAL A 21 -2.02 2.55 -8.28
CA VAL A 21 -1.41 3.62 -7.47
C VAL A 21 0.04 3.82 -7.91
N ILE A 22 0.42 5.08 -8.13
CA ILE A 22 1.74 5.49 -8.60
C ILE A 22 2.33 6.49 -7.60
N ASN A 23 3.62 6.36 -7.32
CA ASN A 23 4.36 7.15 -6.30
C ASN A 23 3.84 6.92 -4.86
N ALA A 24 3.49 5.68 -4.53
CA ALA A 24 3.22 5.27 -3.16
C ALA A 24 4.21 4.17 -2.76
N THR A 25 4.71 4.24 -1.53
CA THR A 25 5.69 3.34 -0.94
C THR A 25 5.11 2.67 0.30
N GLY A 26 5.55 1.44 0.60
CA GLY A 26 5.03 0.70 1.75
C GLY A 26 3.51 0.44 1.67
N THR A 27 2.84 0.50 2.82
CA THR A 27 1.38 0.39 2.92
C THR A 27 0.63 1.62 2.39
N GLY A 28 1.34 2.65 1.92
CA GLY A 28 0.73 3.89 1.44
C GLY A 28 -0.22 3.70 0.26
N CYS A 29 0.01 2.70 -0.60
CA CYS A 29 -0.91 2.45 -1.71
C CYS A 29 -2.24 1.86 -1.25
N THR A 30 -2.23 0.96 -0.26
CA THR A 30 -3.46 0.33 0.27
C THR A 30 -4.26 1.26 1.18
N ASP A 31 -3.58 2.14 1.92
CA ASP A 31 -4.25 3.08 2.82
C ASP A 31 -5.01 4.15 2.02
N THR A 32 -4.36 4.70 0.98
CA THR A 32 -4.94 5.75 0.15
C THR A 32 -6.16 5.26 -0.64
N THR A 33 -6.20 3.99 -1.03
CA THR A 33 -7.29 3.46 -1.85
C THR A 33 -8.43 2.83 -1.05
N SER A 34 -8.21 2.53 0.24
CA SER A 34 -9.15 1.79 1.09
C SER A 34 -10.58 2.36 1.09
N GLU A 35 -10.73 3.69 1.18
CA GLU A 35 -12.06 4.32 1.23
C GLU A 35 -12.78 4.24 -0.12
N ILE A 36 -12.05 4.30 -1.23
CA ILE A 36 -12.62 4.20 -2.58
C ILE A 36 -13.00 2.75 -2.87
N GLU A 37 -12.15 1.79 -2.51
CA GLU A 37 -12.45 0.36 -2.64
C GLU A 37 -13.73 0.01 -1.88
N LYS A 38 -13.86 0.46 -0.62
CA LYS A 38 -15.09 0.27 0.18
C LYS A 38 -16.34 0.88 -0.47
N ALA A 39 -16.19 2.02 -1.15
CA ALA A 39 -17.30 2.69 -1.82
C ALA A 39 -17.70 2.01 -3.15
N LEU A 40 -16.74 1.43 -3.86
CA LEU A 40 -16.94 0.75 -5.14
C LEU A 40 -17.44 -0.70 -4.96
N GLY A 41 -17.08 -1.36 -3.86
CA GLY A 41 -17.59 -2.69 -3.51
C GLY A 41 -16.53 -3.62 -2.95
N GLU A 42 -16.50 -4.85 -3.45
CA GLU A 42 -15.54 -5.88 -3.04
C GLU A 42 -14.37 -5.95 -4.03
N ILE A 43 -13.17 -6.23 -3.50
CA ILE A 43 -11.96 -6.39 -4.31
C ILE A 43 -11.94 -7.82 -4.88
N ASP A 44 -12.00 -7.91 -6.20
CA ASP A 44 -11.94 -9.19 -6.94
C ASP A 44 -10.51 -9.77 -6.94
N GLU A 45 -9.51 -8.90 -7.16
CA GLU A 45 -8.09 -9.25 -7.22
C GLU A 45 -7.23 -8.07 -6.76
N ARG A 46 -6.09 -8.36 -6.12
CA ARG A 46 -5.08 -7.37 -5.73
C ARG A 46 -3.68 -7.88 -6.06
N GLU A 47 -2.94 -7.06 -6.80
CA GLU A 47 -1.53 -7.28 -7.09
C GLU A 47 -0.70 -6.18 -6.41
N LEU A 48 0.28 -6.59 -5.60
CA LEU A 48 1.18 -5.66 -4.91
C LEU A 48 2.42 -5.41 -5.77
N LEU A 49 2.61 -4.16 -6.19
CA LEU A 49 3.78 -3.73 -6.94
C LEU A 49 5.04 -3.71 -6.06
N PRO A 50 6.26 -3.78 -6.65
CA PRO A 50 7.52 -3.73 -5.91
C PRO A 50 7.60 -2.59 -4.88
N GLU A 51 7.05 -1.43 -5.22
CA GLU A 51 7.01 -0.22 -4.40
C GLU A 51 6.30 -0.42 -3.05
N TYR A 52 5.36 -1.38 -2.96
CA TYR A 52 4.72 -1.76 -1.70
C TYR A 52 5.73 -2.31 -0.68
N TYR A 53 6.78 -2.97 -1.14
CA TYR A 53 7.82 -3.54 -0.28
C TYR A 53 8.96 -2.54 0.00
N GLU A 54 9.03 -1.47 -0.78
CA GLU A 54 9.97 -0.36 -0.58
C GLU A 54 9.43 0.56 0.52
N GLY A 55 9.63 0.21 1.78
CA GLY A 55 9.11 1.01 2.91
C GLY A 55 9.18 0.35 4.28
N ASP A 56 9.39 -0.96 4.34
CA ASP A 56 9.52 -1.73 5.60
C ASP A 56 10.85 -1.49 6.34
N GLU A 57 11.69 -0.55 5.88
CA GLU A 57 13.00 -0.23 6.47
C GLU A 57 12.92 0.79 7.63
N ASN A 58 11.75 0.95 8.27
CA ASN A 58 11.61 1.80 9.46
C ASN A 58 10.76 1.21 10.61
N ILE A 59 10.72 -0.12 10.74
CA ILE A 59 10.48 -0.75 12.05
C ILE A 59 11.76 -1.48 12.46
N THR A 60 12.76 -0.72 12.87
CA THR A 60 13.69 -1.22 13.89
C THR A 60 13.00 -1.00 15.23
N THR A 61 12.06 -1.87 15.60
CA THR A 61 11.81 -2.08 17.04
C THR A 61 13.11 -2.63 17.60
N ALA A 62 13.85 -1.77 18.28
CA ALA A 62 14.96 -2.16 19.13
C ALA A 62 14.41 -3.09 20.22
N SER A 63 14.35 -4.38 19.92
CA SER A 63 14.39 -5.44 20.93
C SER A 63 15.73 -5.28 21.63
N THR A 64 15.75 -4.45 22.67
CA THR A 64 16.85 -4.39 23.61
C THR A 64 16.78 -5.69 24.40
N GLU A 65 17.26 -6.77 23.80
CA GLU A 65 17.58 -7.98 24.53
C GLU A 65 18.75 -7.64 25.44
N SER A 66 18.37 -7.17 26.63
CA SER A 66 19.24 -7.05 27.78
C SER A 66 19.61 -8.46 28.20
N ILE A 67 20.60 -9.06 27.54
CA ILE A 67 21.29 -10.22 28.09
C ILE A 67 22.25 -9.68 29.14
N SER A 68 21.70 -9.34 30.31
CA SER A 68 22.44 -9.50 31.54
C SER A 68 22.65 -10.99 31.71
N GLN A 69 23.90 -11.43 31.89
CA GLN A 69 24.30 -12.23 33.05
C GLN A 69 25.55 -13.11 32.76
N ILE A 70 26.60 -12.77 33.52
CA ILE A 70 27.79 -13.54 33.98
C ILE A 70 28.96 -13.71 32.99
#